data_AF-A0A800DJP1-F1
#
_entry.id   AF-A0A800DJP1-F1
#
_cell.length_a   1.000
_cell.length_b   1.000
_cell.length_c   1.000
_cell.angle_alpha   90.00
_cell.angle_beta   90.00
_cell.angle_gamma   90.00
#
_symmetry.space_group_name_H-M   'P 1'
#
loop_
_entity.id
_entity.type
_entity.pdbx_description
1 polymer ?
#
loop_
_entity_poly.entity_id
_entity_poly.type
_entity_poly.pdbx_seq_one_letter_code
_entity_poly.pdbx_strand_id
1 'polypeptide(L)'
;LLLPSKPAGMWDGWETRRRRGPGHDWAVVRLGLPGTVERVTVETTHFKGNAPGSVSLEVSKDGSAWETVIDRNPVQADAVNTIPLEIPPLAAFVRFGIHPDGGVARLRVLGRPDAGVAMAKRIEYVNALFEPEAAGFFHTACASSAWVRAMVGGCPYESVSDLFRAAGEAFEAMGTEDWLEAFAGHPRIGERGDAISAREQAGVDRATRRLLEELAAVNREYERRFGFIYIVYATAKTAEEMLEIAKQRLGNTKEVEIANAATEQRKITDTRLKRMLCIPEGS
;
A
#
# COMPACT_ATOMS: atom_id res chain seq x y z
N LEU A 1 16.87 5.89 -18.82
CA LEU A 1 17.23 5.01 -17.67
C LEU A 1 16.15 4.91 -16.60
N LEU A 2 15.74 6.00 -15.94
CA LEU A 2 14.82 5.95 -14.78
C LEU A 2 13.35 6.26 -15.11
N LEU A 3 13.01 6.49 -16.38
CA LEU A 3 11.64 6.77 -16.80
C LEU A 3 10.70 5.62 -16.44
N PRO A 4 9.46 5.90 -15.99
CA PRO A 4 8.51 4.85 -15.57
C PRO A 4 7.90 4.09 -16.77
N SER A 5 7.91 4.71 -17.96
CA SER A 5 7.39 4.12 -19.20
C SER A 5 8.25 2.97 -19.71
N LYS A 6 7.64 2.09 -20.51
CA LYS A 6 8.36 1.12 -21.35
C LYS A 6 9.27 1.85 -22.35
N PRO A 7 10.42 1.28 -22.72
CA PRO A 7 11.30 1.90 -23.69
C PRO A 7 10.70 1.87 -25.10
N ALA A 8 10.65 3.04 -25.76
CA ALA A 8 10.09 3.18 -27.11
C ALA A 8 11.06 2.72 -28.22
N GLY A 9 12.35 2.61 -27.91
CA GLY A 9 13.40 2.21 -28.84
C GLY A 9 14.78 2.33 -28.20
N MET A 10 15.84 2.03 -28.94
CA MET A 10 17.23 2.05 -28.43
C MET A 10 17.67 3.46 -27.98
N TRP A 11 17.16 4.52 -28.61
CA TRP A 11 17.41 5.92 -28.22
C TRP A 11 16.77 6.29 -26.87
N ASP A 12 15.88 5.45 -26.36
CA ASP A 12 15.17 5.64 -25.09
C ASP A 12 15.83 4.79 -23.99
N GLY A 13 17.12 5.05 -23.76
CA GLY A 13 17.95 4.32 -22.81
C GLY A 13 19.17 5.13 -22.36
N TRP A 14 19.97 4.55 -21.49
CA TRP A 14 21.33 5.02 -21.22
C TRP A 14 22.28 4.13 -22.01
N GLU A 15 23.06 4.72 -22.91
CA GLU A 15 24.09 4.03 -23.70
C GLU A 15 25.43 4.72 -23.50
N THR A 16 26.49 3.94 -23.31
CA THR A 16 27.84 4.47 -23.12
C THR A 16 28.69 4.26 -24.36
N ARG A 17 29.76 5.05 -24.47
CA ARG A 17 30.71 4.92 -25.56
C ARG A 17 31.46 3.59 -25.42
N ARG A 18 31.62 2.87 -26.53
CA ARG A 18 32.43 1.64 -26.58
C ARG A 18 33.80 1.84 -25.95
N ARG A 19 34.16 0.93 -25.06
CA ARG A 19 35.39 0.95 -24.28
C ARG A 19 36.37 -0.08 -24.84
N ARG A 20 37.63 0.33 -24.99
CA ARG A 20 38.73 -0.52 -25.52
C ARG A 20 39.86 -0.75 -24.50
N GLY A 21 39.71 -0.23 -23.28
CA GLY A 21 40.66 -0.35 -22.18
C GLY A 21 39.97 -0.84 -20.89
N PRO A 22 40.70 -0.99 -19.78
CA PRO A 22 40.14 -1.47 -18.52
C PRO A 22 39.09 -0.50 -17.94
N GLY A 23 38.30 -1.01 -16.99
CA GLY A 23 37.26 -0.25 -16.30
C GLY A 23 35.86 -0.45 -16.92
N HIS A 24 34.92 0.36 -16.43
CA HIS A 24 33.51 0.27 -16.75
C HIS A 24 32.83 1.63 -16.53
N ASP A 25 31.62 1.81 -17.03
CA ASP A 25 30.81 3.01 -16.81
C ASP A 25 29.76 2.75 -15.74
N TRP A 26 29.43 3.77 -14.96
CA TRP A 26 28.49 3.66 -13.85
C TRP A 26 27.61 4.90 -13.69
N ALA A 27 26.48 4.72 -13.01
CA ALA A 27 25.57 5.79 -12.62
C ALA A 27 25.19 5.64 -11.15
N VAL A 28 25.15 6.76 -10.42
CA VAL A 28 24.59 6.80 -9.06
C VAL A 28 23.13 7.24 -9.13
N VAL A 29 22.26 6.53 -8.44
CA VAL A 29 20.83 6.80 -8.36
C VAL A 29 20.43 6.89 -6.90
N ARG A 30 19.76 7.99 -6.53
CA ARG A 30 19.09 8.12 -5.23
C ARG A 30 17.74 7.40 -5.31
N LEU A 31 17.46 6.55 -4.33
CA LEU A 31 16.18 5.86 -4.23
C LEU A 31 15.06 6.84 -3.87
N GLY A 32 13.83 6.55 -4.31
CA GLY A 32 12.67 7.39 -4.02
C GLY A 32 12.41 7.52 -2.51
N LEU A 33 12.62 6.42 -1.77
CA LEU A 33 12.70 6.39 -0.31
C LEU A 33 13.85 5.45 0.10
N PRO A 34 14.61 5.78 1.15
CA PRO A 34 15.47 4.82 1.83
C PRO A 34 14.69 3.56 2.24
N GLY A 35 15.33 2.41 2.14
CA GLY A 35 14.71 1.14 2.52
C GLY A 35 15.52 -0.07 2.12
N THR A 36 14.89 -1.23 2.24
CA THR A 36 15.47 -2.52 1.89
C THR A 36 15.37 -2.75 0.38
N VAL A 37 16.48 -3.06 -0.29
CA VAL A 37 16.52 -3.41 -1.71
C VAL A 37 16.37 -4.92 -1.87
N GLU A 38 15.35 -5.39 -2.56
CA GLU A 38 15.07 -6.83 -2.70
C GLU A 38 15.50 -7.39 -4.05
N ARG A 39 15.42 -6.57 -5.10
CA ARG A 39 15.82 -6.98 -6.45
C ARG A 39 16.10 -5.77 -7.33
N VAL A 40 16.85 -6.02 -8.39
CA VAL A 40 17.07 -5.06 -9.46
C VAL A 40 16.60 -5.63 -10.79
N THR A 41 15.90 -4.82 -11.57
CA THR A 41 15.59 -5.12 -12.96
C THR A 41 16.44 -4.25 -13.87
N VAL A 42 17.20 -4.91 -14.73
CA VAL A 42 18.01 -4.31 -15.80
C VAL A 42 17.37 -4.68 -17.13
N GLU A 43 16.68 -3.72 -17.71
CA GLU A 43 16.04 -3.88 -19.01
C GLU A 43 16.99 -3.46 -20.13
N THR A 44 17.31 -4.39 -21.01
CA THR A 44 18.16 -4.21 -22.19
C THR A 44 17.34 -4.29 -23.49
N THR A 45 16.01 -4.21 -23.42
CA THR A 45 15.10 -4.15 -24.58
C THR A 45 15.61 -3.13 -25.60
N HIS A 46 15.62 -3.52 -26.88
CA HIS A 46 16.16 -2.79 -28.04
C HIS A 46 17.70 -2.78 -28.16
N PHE A 47 18.45 -3.16 -27.11
CA PHE A 47 19.92 -3.27 -27.15
C PHE A 47 20.36 -4.68 -27.55
N LYS A 48 20.18 -5.03 -28.83
CA LYS A 48 20.40 -6.40 -29.34
C LYS A 48 21.88 -6.79 -29.48
N GLY A 49 22.73 -5.83 -29.84
CA GLY A 49 24.17 -6.06 -30.11
C GLY A 49 25.09 -5.15 -29.30
N ASN A 50 24.51 -4.30 -28.44
CA ASN A 50 25.19 -3.30 -27.65
C ASN A 50 24.70 -3.28 -26.19
N ALA A 51 24.01 -4.34 -25.73
CA ALA A 51 23.80 -4.53 -24.29
C ALA A 51 25.13 -4.84 -23.58
N PRO A 52 25.28 -4.47 -22.30
CA PRO A 52 26.46 -4.87 -21.53
C PRO A 52 26.52 -6.38 -21.35
N GLY A 53 27.72 -6.93 -21.25
CA GLY A 53 27.90 -8.36 -20.98
C GLY A 53 27.54 -8.74 -19.54
N SER A 54 27.72 -7.81 -18.61
CA SER A 54 27.38 -7.99 -17.20
C SER A 54 27.20 -6.64 -16.51
N VAL A 55 26.60 -6.66 -15.32
CA VAL A 55 26.33 -5.49 -14.51
C VAL A 55 26.81 -5.68 -13.07
N SER A 56 27.05 -4.56 -12.39
CA SER A 56 27.37 -4.50 -10.96
C SER A 56 26.40 -3.56 -10.24
N LEU A 57 26.24 -3.77 -8.94
CA LEU A 57 25.45 -2.91 -8.06
C LEU A 57 26.15 -2.77 -6.72
N GLU A 58 26.41 -1.52 -6.35
CA GLU A 58 26.76 -1.13 -5.00
C GLU A 58 25.61 -0.37 -4.36
N VAL A 59 25.47 -0.46 -3.05
CA VAL A 59 24.46 0.27 -2.26
C VAL A 59 25.14 1.19 -1.26
N SER A 60 24.44 2.25 -0.88
CA SER A 60 24.90 3.16 0.17
C SER A 60 23.71 3.75 0.93
N LYS A 61 23.88 3.96 2.23
CA LYS A 61 22.89 4.62 3.11
C LYS A 61 22.95 6.15 3.01
N ASP A 62 24.13 6.70 2.68
CA ASP A 62 24.41 8.13 2.71
C ASP A 62 25.03 8.68 1.42
N GLY A 63 25.38 7.80 0.47
CA GLY A 63 26.02 8.15 -0.80
C GLY A 63 27.55 8.24 -0.73
N SER A 64 28.16 7.94 0.43
CA SER A 64 29.61 8.07 0.66
C SER A 64 30.29 6.71 0.86
N ALA A 65 29.73 5.82 1.68
CA ALA A 65 30.23 4.48 1.93
C ALA A 65 29.47 3.46 1.06
N TRP A 66 30.18 2.70 0.26
CA TRP A 66 29.61 1.82 -0.76
C TRP A 66 29.88 0.35 -0.45
N GLU A 67 28.84 -0.47 -0.54
CA GLU A 67 28.88 -1.91 -0.34
C GLU A 67 28.48 -2.61 -1.64
N THR A 68 29.32 -3.51 -2.14
CA THR A 68 29.01 -4.31 -3.33
C THR A 68 28.02 -5.42 -2.97
N VAL A 69 26.86 -5.41 -3.62
CA VAL A 69 25.78 -6.41 -3.43
C VAL A 69 25.52 -7.22 -4.69
N ILE A 70 25.96 -6.72 -5.85
CA ILE A 70 26.11 -7.47 -7.09
C ILE A 70 27.48 -7.12 -7.64
N ASP A 71 28.39 -8.10 -7.71
CA ASP A 71 29.73 -7.88 -8.27
C ASP A 71 29.70 -7.90 -9.81
N ARG A 72 29.57 -9.07 -10.44
CA ARG A 72 29.52 -9.19 -11.92
C ARG A 72 28.45 -10.18 -12.37
N ASN A 73 27.22 -9.70 -12.51
CA ASN A 73 26.09 -10.53 -12.94
C ASN A 73 25.89 -10.43 -14.47
N PRO A 74 25.97 -11.54 -15.22
CA PRO A 74 25.68 -11.54 -16.66
C PRO A 74 24.24 -11.09 -16.95
N VAL A 75 24.04 -10.40 -18.06
CA VAL A 75 22.69 -10.01 -18.53
C VAL A 75 22.49 -10.42 -19.98
N GLN A 76 21.25 -10.75 -20.32
CA GLN A 76 20.84 -11.02 -21.69
C GLN A 76 20.56 -9.70 -22.42
N ALA A 77 20.92 -9.66 -23.70
CA ALA A 77 20.56 -8.59 -24.63
C ALA A 77 19.07 -8.67 -24.97
N ASP A 78 18.46 -7.51 -25.29
CA ASP A 78 17.05 -7.41 -25.68
C ASP A 78 16.07 -8.10 -24.71
N ALA A 79 16.33 -7.96 -23.40
CA ALA A 79 15.63 -8.72 -22.38
C ALA A 79 15.34 -7.90 -21.11
N VAL A 80 14.41 -8.40 -20.30
CA VAL A 80 14.15 -7.89 -18.94
C VAL A 80 14.89 -8.79 -17.95
N ASN A 81 16.07 -8.37 -17.49
CA ASN A 81 16.89 -9.14 -16.56
C ASN A 81 16.51 -8.79 -15.12
N THR A 82 15.94 -9.73 -14.38
CA THR A 82 15.60 -9.52 -12.96
C THR A 82 16.56 -10.30 -12.07
N ILE A 83 17.24 -9.58 -11.19
CA ILE A 83 18.28 -10.11 -10.30
C ILE A 83 17.79 -9.92 -8.85
N PRO A 84 17.35 -10.99 -8.16
CA PRO A 84 17.02 -10.94 -6.74
C PRO A 84 18.28 -10.80 -5.89
N LEU A 85 18.18 -10.10 -4.76
CA LEU A 85 19.23 -10.05 -3.74
C LEU A 85 18.86 -11.04 -2.62
N GLU A 86 19.68 -12.08 -2.45
CA GLU A 86 19.45 -13.11 -1.43
C GLU A 86 19.46 -12.53 -0.01
N ILE A 87 20.32 -11.53 0.21
CA ILE A 87 20.40 -10.76 1.45
C ILE A 87 20.05 -9.30 1.11
N PRO A 88 18.79 -8.89 1.28
CA PRO A 88 18.35 -7.54 0.96
C PRO A 88 19.02 -6.47 1.84
N PRO A 89 19.86 -5.56 1.28
CA PRO A 89 20.54 -4.52 2.05
C PRO A 89 19.63 -3.30 2.29
N LEU A 90 19.91 -2.53 3.34
CA LEU A 90 19.35 -1.20 3.55
C LEU A 90 20.14 -0.16 2.73
N ALA A 91 19.44 0.64 1.93
CA ALA A 91 20.06 1.63 1.06
C ALA A 91 19.18 2.88 0.91
N ALA A 92 19.84 4.01 0.62
CA ALA A 92 19.20 5.23 0.10
C ALA A 92 19.74 5.60 -1.29
N PHE A 93 20.88 5.02 -1.69
CA PHE A 93 21.53 5.22 -2.98
C PHE A 93 21.98 3.87 -3.53
N VAL A 94 22.03 3.78 -4.86
CA VAL A 94 22.69 2.69 -5.57
C VAL A 94 23.71 3.25 -6.56
N ARG A 95 24.80 2.52 -6.79
CA ARG A 95 25.70 2.72 -7.90
C ARG A 95 25.58 1.52 -8.82
N PHE A 96 25.06 1.75 -10.01
CA PHE A 96 24.85 0.74 -11.02
C PHE A 96 25.96 0.83 -12.06
N GLY A 97 26.69 -0.26 -12.27
CA GLY A 97 27.78 -0.36 -13.24
C GLY A 97 27.45 -1.28 -14.39
N ILE A 98 27.92 -0.94 -15.59
CA ILE A 98 27.77 -1.75 -16.81
C ILE A 98 29.15 -2.13 -17.36
N HIS A 99 29.36 -3.41 -17.64
CA HIS A 99 30.69 -3.95 -17.95
C HIS A 99 30.77 -4.61 -19.33
N PRO A 100 31.78 -4.26 -20.17
CA PRO A 100 32.70 -3.12 -20.03
C PRO A 100 32.05 -1.77 -20.43
N ASP A 101 31.03 -1.83 -21.28
CA ASP A 101 30.22 -0.74 -21.81
C ASP A 101 28.91 -1.31 -22.35
N GLY A 102 28.03 -0.47 -22.86
CA GLY A 102 26.81 -0.87 -23.56
C GLY A 102 25.62 0.01 -23.20
N GLY A 103 24.43 -0.50 -23.46
CA GLY A 103 23.19 0.21 -23.23
C GLY A 103 22.18 -0.54 -22.39
N VAL A 104 21.48 0.23 -21.55
CA VAL A 104 20.41 -0.21 -20.66
C VAL A 104 19.21 0.71 -20.86
N ALA A 105 18.09 0.14 -21.25
CA ALA A 105 16.85 0.86 -21.50
C ALA A 105 16.26 1.40 -20.19
N ARG A 106 16.12 0.50 -19.19
CA ARG A 106 15.57 0.84 -17.87
C ARG A 106 16.33 0.17 -16.74
N LEU A 107 16.47 0.91 -15.64
CA LEU A 107 16.85 0.38 -14.35
C LEU A 107 15.66 0.51 -13.40
N ARG A 108 15.35 -0.57 -12.66
CA ARG A 108 14.42 -0.55 -11.53
C ARG A 108 15.12 -1.14 -10.32
N VAL A 109 15.09 -0.42 -9.21
CA VAL A 109 15.51 -0.93 -7.91
C VAL A 109 14.24 -1.09 -7.10
N LEU A 110 13.91 -2.32 -6.76
CA LEU A 110 12.63 -2.69 -6.15
C LEU A 110 12.88 -3.24 -4.76
N GLY A 111 12.02 -2.87 -3.83
CA GLY A 111 12.10 -3.31 -2.46
C GLY A 111 11.08 -2.61 -1.57
N ARG A 112 11.33 -2.60 -0.27
CA ARG A 112 10.42 -2.06 0.75
C ARG A 112 11.04 -0.81 1.37
N PRO A 113 10.34 0.33 1.37
CA PRO A 113 10.77 1.50 2.12
C PRO A 113 10.96 1.19 3.60
N ASP A 114 11.88 1.91 4.25
CA ASP A 114 11.95 1.93 5.72
C ASP A 114 10.61 2.40 6.29
N ALA A 115 10.08 1.68 7.29
CA ALA A 115 8.74 1.93 7.81
C ALA A 115 8.63 3.33 8.44
N GLY A 116 9.65 3.77 9.18
CA GLY A 116 9.66 5.09 9.80
C GLY A 116 9.70 6.21 8.76
N VAL A 117 10.51 6.04 7.71
CA VAL A 117 10.58 6.99 6.60
C VAL A 117 9.28 7.02 5.79
N ALA A 118 8.67 5.86 5.53
CA ALA A 118 7.40 5.76 4.82
C ALA A 118 6.27 6.47 5.59
N MET A 119 6.18 6.22 6.90
CA MET A 119 5.21 6.88 7.79
C MET A 119 5.42 8.40 7.81
N ALA A 120 6.65 8.87 7.98
CA ALA A 120 6.96 10.29 7.97
C ALA A 120 6.60 10.96 6.64
N LYS A 121 6.96 10.34 5.51
CA LYS A 121 6.56 10.85 4.19
C LYS A 121 5.07 10.81 3.96
N ARG A 122 4.36 9.87 4.57
CA ARG A 122 2.91 9.84 4.46
C ARG A 122 2.23 10.96 5.24
N ILE A 123 2.77 11.35 6.40
CA ILE A 123 2.32 12.55 7.13
C ILE A 123 2.59 13.82 6.33
N GLU A 124 3.80 13.97 5.78
CA GLU A 124 4.11 15.10 4.89
C GLU A 124 3.16 15.16 3.68
N TYR A 125 2.86 14.00 3.07
CA TYR A 125 1.91 13.92 1.96
C TYR A 125 0.52 14.38 2.37
N VAL A 126 -0.03 13.88 3.49
CA VAL A 126 -1.37 14.27 3.98
C VAL A 126 -1.44 15.77 4.26
N ASN A 127 -0.42 16.34 4.91
CA ASN A 127 -0.37 17.77 5.23
C ASN A 127 -0.20 18.67 3.99
N ALA A 128 0.25 18.11 2.86
CA ALA A 128 0.39 18.83 1.61
C ALA A 128 -0.86 18.74 0.71
N LEU A 129 -1.86 17.93 1.07
CA LEU A 129 -3.13 17.86 0.33
C LEU A 129 -3.94 19.14 0.57
N PHE A 130 -4.57 19.64 -0.49
CA PHE A 130 -5.60 20.66 -0.34
C PHE A 130 -6.94 20.00 0.01
N GLU A 131 -7.90 20.80 0.46
CA GLU A 131 -9.08 20.32 1.19
C GLU A 131 -9.90 19.22 0.49
N PRO A 132 -10.25 19.29 -0.81
CA PRO A 132 -10.93 18.21 -1.53
C PRO A 132 -10.19 16.87 -1.51
N GLU A 133 -8.87 16.86 -1.70
CA GLU A 133 -8.04 15.66 -1.72
C GLU A 133 -7.83 15.13 -0.30
N ALA A 134 -7.66 16.01 0.68
CA ALA A 134 -7.60 15.62 2.09
C ALA A 134 -8.92 14.96 2.52
N ALA A 135 -10.06 15.53 2.11
CA ALA A 135 -11.38 14.94 2.35
C ALA A 135 -11.50 13.57 1.67
N GLY A 136 -11.11 13.43 0.40
CA GLY A 136 -11.12 12.15 -0.31
C GLY A 136 -10.18 11.11 0.32
N PHE A 137 -9.03 11.56 0.83
CA PHE A 137 -8.10 10.72 1.59
C PHE A 137 -8.78 10.16 2.83
N PHE A 138 -9.30 11.01 3.71
CA PHE A 138 -9.93 10.58 4.96
C PHE A 138 -11.22 9.79 4.73
N HIS A 139 -11.99 10.13 3.70
CA HIS A 139 -13.21 9.41 3.32
C HIS A 139 -12.94 7.93 3.00
N THR A 140 -11.73 7.59 2.54
CA THR A 140 -11.31 6.19 2.32
C THR A 140 -11.32 5.38 3.63
N ALA A 141 -11.04 6.01 4.77
CA ALA A 141 -11.08 5.36 6.08
C ALA A 141 -12.49 5.30 6.67
N CYS A 142 -13.25 6.39 6.60
CA CYS A 142 -14.59 6.50 7.15
C CYS A 142 -15.46 7.42 6.28
N ALA A 143 -16.65 6.96 5.89
CA ALA A 143 -17.56 7.70 5.01
C ALA A 143 -18.36 8.81 5.71
N SER A 144 -18.27 8.94 7.04
CA SER A 144 -18.95 10.04 7.75
C SER A 144 -18.36 11.39 7.36
N SER A 145 -19.22 12.27 6.85
CA SER A 145 -18.84 13.64 6.48
C SER A 145 -18.41 14.45 7.70
N ALA A 146 -19.00 14.21 8.88
CA ALA A 146 -18.60 14.88 10.12
C ALA A 146 -17.19 14.50 10.55
N TRP A 147 -16.88 13.19 10.53
CA TRP A 147 -15.54 12.70 10.84
C TRP A 147 -14.51 13.22 9.83
N VAL A 148 -14.82 13.18 8.53
CA VAL A 148 -13.92 13.68 7.48
C VAL A 148 -13.64 15.18 7.66
N ARG A 149 -14.66 16.01 7.92
CA ARG A 149 -14.46 17.45 8.19
C ARG A 149 -13.58 17.69 9.40
N ALA A 150 -13.76 16.92 10.48
CA ALA A 150 -12.92 17.02 11.66
C ALA A 150 -11.46 16.67 11.35
N MET A 151 -11.22 15.60 10.58
CA MET A 151 -9.88 15.19 10.18
C MET A 151 -9.20 16.19 9.23
N VAL A 152 -9.95 16.81 8.31
CA VAL A 152 -9.41 17.87 7.46
C VAL A 152 -9.10 19.12 8.28
N GLY A 153 -9.99 19.50 9.20
CA GLY A 153 -9.82 20.66 10.09
C GLY A 153 -8.69 20.50 11.11
N GLY A 154 -8.24 19.27 11.38
CA GLY A 154 -7.09 18.98 12.24
C GLY A 154 -5.73 19.10 11.54
N CYS A 155 -5.68 19.26 10.22
CA CYS A 155 -4.42 19.46 9.51
C CYS A 155 -3.77 20.82 9.85
N PRO A 156 -2.43 20.92 9.92
CA PRO A 156 -1.46 19.85 9.72
C PRO A 156 -1.23 18.99 10.97
N TYR A 157 -1.01 17.69 10.77
CA TYR A 157 -0.65 16.75 11.83
C TYR A 157 0.86 16.69 12.04
N GLU A 158 1.30 16.67 13.30
CA GLU A 158 2.74 16.61 13.60
C GLU A 158 3.34 15.22 13.41
N SER A 159 2.54 14.19 13.68
CA SER A 159 2.97 12.80 13.64
C SER A 159 1.81 11.84 13.37
N VAL A 160 2.14 10.57 13.13
CA VAL A 160 1.15 9.50 13.06
C VAL A 160 0.35 9.39 14.35
N SER A 161 0.99 9.49 15.51
CA SER A 161 0.32 9.42 16.81
C SER A 161 -0.66 10.57 17.02
N ASP A 162 -0.29 11.77 16.57
CA ASP A 162 -1.14 12.96 16.62
C ASP A 162 -2.40 12.80 15.75
N LEU A 163 -2.23 12.28 14.52
CA LEU A 163 -3.34 11.97 13.63
C LEU A 163 -4.27 10.91 14.22
N PHE A 164 -3.75 9.83 14.81
CA PHE A 164 -4.59 8.80 15.45
C PHE A 164 -5.35 9.32 16.67
N ARG A 165 -4.74 10.22 17.45
CA ARG A 165 -5.41 10.88 18.56
C ARG A 165 -6.58 11.72 18.06
N ALA A 166 -6.36 12.57 17.06
CA ALA A 166 -7.42 13.35 16.42
C ALA A 166 -8.52 12.48 15.81
N ALA A 167 -8.14 11.36 15.16
CA ALA A 167 -9.10 10.40 14.61
C ALA A 167 -10.00 9.77 15.68
N GLY A 168 -9.43 9.43 16.84
CA GLY A 168 -10.17 8.92 17.99
C GLY A 168 -11.13 9.96 18.57
N GLU A 169 -10.64 11.17 18.82
CA GLU A 169 -11.43 12.30 19.32
C GLU A 169 -12.59 12.64 18.36
N ALA A 170 -12.32 12.70 17.05
CA ALA A 170 -13.33 12.94 16.02
C ALA A 170 -14.39 11.82 15.97
N PHE A 171 -13.98 10.56 16.17
CA PHE A 171 -14.91 9.43 16.18
C PHE A 171 -15.81 9.44 17.42
N GLU A 172 -15.25 9.79 18.57
CA GLU A 172 -15.98 9.89 19.85
C GLU A 172 -16.96 11.07 19.87
N ALA A 173 -16.70 12.11 19.08
CA ALA A 173 -17.60 13.26 18.91
C ALA A 173 -18.79 12.99 17.96
N MET A 174 -18.78 11.88 17.20
CA MET A 174 -19.86 11.55 16.27
C MET A 174 -21.16 11.18 16.99
N GLY A 175 -22.28 11.62 16.42
CA GLY A 175 -23.62 11.19 16.84
C GLY A 175 -24.13 10.00 16.04
N THR A 176 -25.35 9.56 16.36
CA THR A 176 -26.03 8.45 15.68
C THR A 176 -26.15 8.65 14.18
N GLU A 177 -26.48 9.86 13.71
CA GLU A 177 -26.62 10.15 12.28
C GLU A 177 -25.29 10.02 11.53
N ASP A 178 -24.20 10.49 12.14
CA ASP A 178 -22.85 10.39 11.58
C ASP A 178 -22.39 8.93 11.49
N TRP A 179 -22.71 8.12 12.50
CA TRP A 179 -22.43 6.67 12.46
C TRP A 179 -23.23 5.96 11.36
N LEU A 180 -24.52 6.29 11.21
CA LEU A 180 -25.35 5.71 10.15
C LEU A 180 -24.85 6.09 8.75
N GLU A 181 -24.37 7.32 8.57
CA GLU A 181 -23.69 7.75 7.34
C GLU A 181 -22.41 6.92 7.10
N ALA A 182 -21.58 6.73 8.14
CA ALA A 182 -20.38 5.90 8.04
C ALA A 182 -20.71 4.46 7.64
N PHE A 183 -21.77 3.86 8.20
CA PHE A 183 -22.19 2.50 7.87
C PHE A 183 -22.62 2.37 6.41
N ALA A 184 -23.37 3.35 5.90
CA ALA A 184 -23.85 3.35 4.52
C ALA A 184 -22.71 3.36 3.47
N GLY A 185 -21.51 3.77 3.86
CA GLY A 185 -20.31 3.74 3.01
C GLY A 185 -19.68 2.37 2.81
N HIS A 186 -20.15 1.29 3.47
CA HIS A 186 -19.58 -0.05 3.31
C HIS A 186 -20.38 -0.93 2.35
N PRO A 187 -19.72 -1.80 1.58
CA PRO A 187 -20.42 -2.88 0.88
C PRO A 187 -20.91 -3.92 1.89
N ARG A 188 -21.94 -4.68 1.50
CA ARG A 188 -22.44 -5.79 2.31
C ARG A 188 -21.39 -6.90 2.41
N ILE A 189 -21.37 -7.63 3.52
CA ILE A 189 -20.52 -8.82 3.67
C ILE A 189 -20.96 -9.89 2.66
N GLY A 190 -20.03 -10.33 1.81
CA GLY A 190 -20.27 -11.34 0.76
C GLY A 190 -20.62 -10.76 -0.62
N GLU A 191 -20.74 -9.43 -0.75
CA GLU A 191 -20.84 -8.76 -2.06
C GLU A 191 -19.47 -8.32 -2.56
N ARG A 192 -19.30 -8.23 -3.89
CA ARG A 192 -18.05 -7.71 -4.47
C ARG A 192 -17.97 -6.20 -4.25
N GLY A 193 -17.03 -5.78 -3.41
CA GLY A 193 -16.66 -4.37 -3.21
C GLY A 193 -15.39 -3.99 -3.97
N ASP A 194 -14.79 -2.87 -3.57
CA ASP A 194 -13.47 -2.45 -4.03
C ASP A 194 -12.34 -3.33 -3.46
N ALA A 195 -11.09 -3.03 -3.83
CA ALA A 195 -9.93 -3.82 -3.40
C ALA A 195 -9.72 -3.79 -1.87
N ILE A 196 -10.14 -2.73 -1.18
CA ILE A 196 -10.05 -2.62 0.29
C ILE A 196 -11.05 -3.59 0.91
N SER A 197 -12.29 -3.55 0.46
CA SER A 197 -13.38 -4.41 0.92
C SER A 197 -13.11 -5.88 0.65
N ALA A 198 -12.56 -6.22 -0.53
CA ALA A 198 -12.18 -7.59 -0.87
C ALA A 198 -11.13 -8.15 0.11
N ARG A 199 -10.18 -7.33 0.56
CA ARG A 199 -9.17 -7.76 1.55
C ARG A 199 -9.75 -7.86 2.96
N GLU A 200 -10.65 -6.95 3.34
CA GLU A 200 -11.34 -7.00 4.63
C GLU A 200 -12.23 -8.24 4.77
N GLN A 201 -12.82 -8.69 3.65
CA GLN A 201 -13.73 -9.84 3.62
C GLN A 201 -13.07 -11.13 3.10
N ALA A 202 -11.74 -11.24 3.12
CA ALA A 202 -11.01 -12.42 2.60
C ALA A 202 -11.43 -13.75 3.27
N GLY A 203 -11.95 -13.70 4.50
CA GLY A 203 -12.52 -14.87 5.19
C GLY A 203 -13.80 -15.42 4.55
N VAL A 204 -14.46 -14.65 3.67
CA VAL A 204 -15.67 -15.03 2.92
C VAL A 204 -15.33 -15.75 1.61
N ASP A 205 -14.15 -15.52 1.03
CA ASP A 205 -13.77 -16.08 -0.28
C ASP A 205 -13.75 -17.61 -0.32
N ARG A 206 -13.55 -18.26 0.83
CA ARG A 206 -13.50 -19.72 0.97
C ARG A 206 -14.83 -20.33 1.43
N ALA A 207 -15.86 -19.51 1.63
CA ALA A 207 -17.15 -19.95 2.14
C ALA A 207 -17.89 -20.83 1.13
N THR A 208 -18.62 -21.83 1.63
CA THR A 208 -19.52 -22.62 0.79
C THR A 208 -20.67 -21.76 0.28
N ARG A 209 -21.22 -22.10 -0.90
CA ARG A 209 -22.40 -21.41 -1.45
C ARG A 209 -23.57 -21.34 -0.44
N ARG A 210 -23.80 -22.41 0.31
CA ARG A 210 -24.84 -22.47 1.35
C ARG A 210 -24.60 -21.42 2.44
N LEU A 211 -23.36 -21.28 2.90
CA LEU A 211 -23.00 -20.31 3.93
C LEU A 211 -23.18 -18.87 3.44
N LEU A 212 -22.83 -18.60 2.19
CA LEU A 212 -23.06 -17.29 1.55
C LEU A 212 -24.55 -16.96 1.44
N GLU A 213 -25.38 -17.93 1.05
CA GLU A 213 -26.84 -17.76 0.99
C GLU A 213 -27.44 -17.46 2.37
N GLU A 214 -26.94 -18.14 3.41
CA GLU A 214 -27.36 -17.92 4.79
C GLU A 214 -26.93 -16.55 5.33
N LEU A 215 -25.69 -16.15 5.08
CA LEU A 215 -25.17 -14.83 5.45
C LEU A 215 -25.94 -13.70 4.75
N ALA A 216 -26.25 -13.88 3.46
CA ALA A 216 -27.08 -12.93 2.72
C ALA A 216 -28.51 -12.83 3.28
N ALA A 217 -29.10 -13.95 3.74
CA ALA A 217 -30.40 -13.94 4.39
C ALA A 217 -30.37 -13.19 5.72
N VAL A 218 -29.35 -13.44 6.55
CA VAL A 218 -29.17 -12.73 7.82
C VAL A 218 -28.91 -11.24 7.61
N ASN A 219 -28.11 -10.84 6.62
CA ASN A 219 -27.90 -9.43 6.27
C ASN A 219 -29.21 -8.71 5.91
N ARG A 220 -30.07 -9.33 5.10
CA ARG A 220 -31.39 -8.76 4.75
C ARG A 220 -32.29 -8.60 5.97
N GLU A 221 -32.31 -9.59 6.86
CA GLU A 221 -33.10 -9.52 8.09
C GLU A 221 -32.57 -8.45 9.05
N TYR A 222 -31.24 -8.33 9.14
CA TYR A 222 -30.56 -7.31 9.94
C TYR A 222 -30.92 -5.91 9.45
N GLU A 223 -30.82 -5.64 8.15
CA GLU A 223 -31.22 -4.37 7.53
C GLU A 223 -32.69 -4.06 7.80
N ARG A 224 -33.58 -5.04 7.62
CA ARG A 224 -35.02 -4.88 7.87
C ARG A 224 -35.32 -4.50 9.32
N ARG A 225 -34.61 -5.09 10.28
CA ARG A 225 -34.83 -4.88 11.72
C ARG A 225 -34.26 -3.56 12.22
N PHE A 226 -33.03 -3.24 11.84
CA PHE A 226 -32.29 -2.12 12.41
C PHE A 226 -32.29 -0.88 11.52
N GLY A 227 -32.53 -1.03 10.21
CA GLY A 227 -32.56 0.05 9.24
C GLY A 227 -31.18 0.45 8.71
N PHE A 228 -30.14 -0.36 8.95
CA PHE A 228 -28.79 -0.17 8.42
C PHE A 228 -28.13 -1.54 8.20
N ILE A 229 -27.06 -1.56 7.40
CA ILE A 229 -26.37 -2.79 7.02
C ILE A 229 -25.62 -3.43 8.20
N TYR A 230 -25.41 -4.74 8.14
CA TYR A 230 -24.58 -5.43 9.12
C TYR A 230 -23.11 -5.02 8.98
N ILE A 231 -22.57 -4.38 10.03
CA ILE A 231 -21.17 -3.96 10.12
C ILE A 231 -20.43 -4.83 11.13
N VAL A 232 -19.35 -5.46 10.70
CA VAL A 232 -18.44 -6.24 11.55
C VAL A 232 -17.01 -6.09 11.08
N TYR A 233 -16.06 -6.00 12.01
CA TYR A 233 -14.65 -6.05 11.70
C TYR A 233 -14.26 -7.48 11.30
N ALA A 234 -14.26 -7.72 9.99
CA ALA A 234 -14.08 -9.03 9.38
C ALA A 234 -12.63 -9.55 9.37
N THR A 235 -11.64 -8.69 9.67
CA THR A 235 -10.23 -9.11 9.65
C THR A 235 -9.99 -10.26 10.63
N ALA A 236 -9.37 -11.33 10.12
CA ALA A 236 -9.11 -12.57 10.84
C ALA A 236 -10.36 -13.34 11.31
N LYS A 237 -11.54 -13.07 10.74
CA LYS A 237 -12.76 -13.86 10.98
C LYS A 237 -13.11 -14.74 9.79
N THR A 238 -13.64 -15.93 10.04
CA THR A 238 -14.25 -16.76 8.99
C THR A 238 -15.70 -16.34 8.71
N ALA A 239 -16.24 -16.78 7.58
CA ALA A 239 -17.66 -16.54 7.26
C ALA A 239 -18.61 -17.15 8.30
N GLU A 240 -18.28 -18.30 8.88
CA GLU A 240 -19.05 -18.95 9.94
C GLU A 240 -19.08 -18.10 11.22
N GLU A 241 -17.93 -17.56 11.64
CA GLU A 241 -17.83 -16.68 12.80
C GLU A 241 -18.63 -15.39 12.57
N MET A 242 -18.54 -14.80 11.38
CA MET A 242 -19.31 -13.59 11.04
C MET A 242 -20.82 -13.84 11.02
N LEU A 243 -21.26 -15.00 10.53
CA LEU A 243 -22.66 -15.41 10.56
C LEU A 243 -23.17 -15.58 11.98
N GLU A 244 -22.38 -16.24 12.84
CA GLU A 244 -22.74 -16.46 14.24
C GLU A 244 -22.87 -15.14 15.00
N ILE A 245 -21.92 -14.21 14.81
CA ILE A 245 -21.99 -12.86 15.37
C ILE A 245 -23.26 -12.14 14.88
N ALA A 246 -23.59 -12.23 13.59
CA ALA A 246 -24.77 -11.58 13.03
C ALA A 246 -26.07 -12.14 13.65
N LYS A 247 -26.17 -13.48 13.80
CA LYS A 247 -27.32 -14.14 14.43
C LYS A 247 -27.50 -13.73 15.89
N GLN A 248 -26.40 -13.64 16.65
CA GLN A 248 -26.45 -13.19 18.04
C GLN A 248 -26.93 -11.74 18.13
N ARG A 249 -26.41 -10.86 17.26
CA ARG A 249 -26.77 -9.43 17.23
C ARG A 249 -28.20 -9.16 16.79
N LEU A 250 -28.83 -10.05 16.02
CA LEU A 250 -30.26 -9.96 15.72
C LEU A 250 -31.14 -9.96 16.97
N GLY A 251 -30.67 -10.43 18.14
CA GLY A 251 -31.42 -10.35 19.39
C GLY A 251 -31.52 -8.96 20.00
N ASN A 252 -30.66 -8.02 19.58
CA ASN A 252 -30.49 -6.72 20.23
C ASN A 252 -31.64 -5.73 19.94
N THR A 253 -31.71 -4.67 20.76
CA THR A 253 -32.47 -3.45 20.42
C THR A 253 -31.68 -2.60 19.43
N LYS A 254 -32.35 -1.69 18.73
CA LYS A 254 -31.72 -0.83 17.73
C LYS A 254 -30.64 0.07 18.34
N GLU A 255 -30.86 0.57 19.55
CA GLU A 255 -29.94 1.46 20.25
C GLU A 255 -28.63 0.75 20.61
N VAL A 256 -28.74 -0.47 21.16
CA VAL A 256 -27.58 -1.33 21.45
C VAL A 256 -26.84 -1.67 20.17
N GLU A 257 -27.58 -1.92 19.09
CA GLU A 257 -26.99 -2.36 17.84
C GLU A 257 -26.24 -1.25 17.10
N ILE A 258 -26.72 -0.01 17.18
CA ILE A 258 -25.99 1.17 16.69
C ILE A 258 -24.64 1.29 17.41
N ALA A 259 -24.61 1.15 18.75
CA ALA A 259 -23.38 1.22 19.52
C ALA A 259 -22.41 0.07 19.20
N ASN A 260 -22.92 -1.14 19.00
CA ASN A 260 -22.11 -2.29 18.56
C ASN A 260 -21.52 -2.04 17.16
N ALA A 261 -22.34 -1.61 16.20
CA ALA A 261 -21.89 -1.29 14.85
C ALA A 261 -20.86 -0.14 14.84
N ALA A 262 -21.03 0.88 15.67
CA ALA A 262 -20.07 1.97 15.82
C ALA A 262 -18.71 1.47 16.35
N THR A 263 -18.73 0.52 17.29
CA THR A 263 -17.50 -0.10 17.81
C THR A 263 -16.77 -0.89 16.72
N GLU A 264 -17.50 -1.64 15.90
CA GLU A 264 -16.93 -2.36 14.77
C GLU A 264 -16.41 -1.39 13.68
N GLN A 265 -17.16 -0.32 13.41
CA GLN A 265 -16.77 0.76 12.50
C GLN A 265 -15.46 1.44 12.92
N ARG A 266 -15.26 1.69 14.23
CA ARG A 266 -14.01 2.26 14.75
C ARG A 266 -12.81 1.36 14.41
N LYS A 267 -12.93 0.04 14.64
CA LYS A 267 -11.86 -0.93 14.31
C LYS A 267 -11.53 -0.95 12.81
N ILE A 268 -12.56 -0.87 11.95
CA ILE A 268 -12.37 -0.78 10.50
C ILE A 268 -11.65 0.52 10.12
N THR A 269 -12.12 1.65 10.65
CA THR A 269 -11.52 2.98 10.41
C THR A 269 -10.05 3.01 10.82
N ASP A 270 -9.72 2.54 12.03
CA ASP A 270 -8.35 2.48 12.54
C ASP A 270 -7.46 1.60 11.66
N THR A 271 -7.96 0.43 11.24
CA THR A 271 -7.20 -0.49 10.38
C THR A 271 -6.94 0.10 8.99
N ARG A 272 -7.93 0.77 8.41
CA ARG A 272 -7.78 1.49 7.14
C ARG A 272 -6.78 2.63 7.28
N LEU A 273 -6.86 3.43 8.35
CA LEU A 273 -5.90 4.49 8.64
C LEU A 273 -4.48 3.94 8.81
N LYS A 274 -4.28 2.85 9.55
CA LYS A 274 -2.95 2.22 9.71
C LYS A 274 -2.32 1.89 8.36
N ARG A 275 -3.10 1.28 7.47
CA ARG A 275 -2.66 0.94 6.10
C ARG A 275 -2.36 2.19 5.27
N MET A 276 -3.27 3.15 5.31
CA MET A 276 -3.10 4.42 4.61
C MET A 276 -1.87 5.18 5.10
N LEU A 277 -1.50 5.06 6.38
CA LEU A 277 -0.32 5.70 6.98
C LEU A 277 0.96 4.87 6.87
N CYS A 278 0.95 3.78 6.09
CA CYS A 278 2.09 2.90 5.87
C CYS A 278 2.63 2.23 7.17
N ILE A 279 1.76 2.00 8.15
CA ILE A 279 2.12 1.30 9.38
C ILE A 279 2.21 -0.22 9.09
N PRO A 280 3.29 -0.90 9.52
CA PRO A 280 3.45 -2.34 9.32
C PRO A 280 2.31 -3.15 9.96
N GLU A 281 1.80 -4.15 9.25
CA GLU A 281 0.83 -5.10 9.81
C GLU A 281 1.49 -5.91 10.95
N GLY A 282 0.83 -6.00 12.11
CA GLY A 282 1.34 -6.72 13.29
C GLY A 282 2.11 -5.87 14.30
N SER A 283 2.10 -4.53 14.16
CA SER A 283 2.56 -3.57 15.16
C SER A 283 1.47 -3.07 16.10
#